data_AF-A0A3A8HHP8-F1
#
_entry.id   AF-A0A3A8HHP8-F1
#
_cell.length_a   1.000
_cell.length_b   1.000
_cell.length_c   1.000
_cell.angle_alpha   90.00
_cell.angle_beta   90.00
_cell.angle_gamma   90.00
#
_symmetry.space_group_name_H-M   'P 1'
#
loop_
_entity.id
_entity.type
_entity.pdbx_description
1 polymer ?
#
loop_
_entity_poly.entity_id
_entity_poly.type
_entity_poly.pdbx_seq_one_letter_code
_entity_poly.pdbx_strand_id
1 'polypeptide(L)'
;MPCSPQAVGNGVPAMTTSSYRLQATLPAPYGTQLEQLRSKLQIDNTEVIKEALGFFAKAVLEASLGRRVAFVDEKHQVLAEYSSPSLTRLEWNAREEGRVVLPDSDFDRLVDELEKPAKPLPRLRKLARKKAR
;
A
#
# COMPACT_ATOMS: atom_id res chain seq x y z
N MET A 1 3.83 26.19 -55.30
CA MET A 1 4.83 25.18 -54.89
C MET A 1 6.10 25.92 -54.49
N PRO A 2 6.80 25.60 -53.39
CA PRO A 2 6.59 24.54 -52.38
C PRO A 2 6.20 25.11 -50.99
N CYS A 3 5.34 24.47 -50.18
CA CYS A 3 5.55 23.32 -49.28
C CYS A 3 6.25 23.69 -47.94
N SER A 4 5.43 23.79 -46.87
CA SER A 4 5.48 23.12 -45.54
C SER A 4 6.84 22.91 -44.79
N PRO A 5 6.86 22.77 -43.44
CA PRO A 5 5.76 22.25 -42.61
C PRO A 5 5.49 22.94 -41.26
N GLN A 6 4.26 22.69 -40.81
CA GLN A 6 3.79 22.80 -39.44
C GLN A 6 4.64 21.93 -38.50
N ALA A 7 5.16 22.51 -37.42
CA ALA A 7 5.67 21.75 -36.29
C ALA A 7 4.48 21.36 -35.40
N VAL A 8 4.04 20.10 -35.55
CA VAL A 8 3.15 19.43 -34.61
C VAL A 8 3.95 19.21 -33.32
N GLY A 9 3.80 20.13 -32.37
CA GLY A 9 4.24 19.91 -31.00
C GLY A 9 3.35 18.86 -30.38
N ASN A 10 3.81 17.61 -30.39
CA ASN A 10 3.24 16.52 -29.62
C ASN A 10 3.08 16.96 -28.17
N GLY A 11 1.83 17.19 -27.74
CA GLY A 11 1.47 17.37 -26.35
C GLY A 11 1.79 16.09 -25.60
N VAL A 12 2.97 16.01 -25.01
CA VAL A 12 3.24 15.08 -23.92
C VAL A 12 2.25 15.45 -22.81
N PRO A 13 1.37 14.53 -22.37
CA PRO A 13 0.47 14.85 -21.28
C PRO A 13 1.34 15.17 -20.06
N ALA A 14 1.30 16.42 -19.62
CA ALA A 14 1.90 16.83 -18.37
C ALA A 14 1.30 15.94 -17.28
N MET A 15 2.09 14.98 -16.78
CA MET A 15 1.76 14.30 -15.54
C MET A 15 1.57 15.41 -14.52
N THR A 16 0.33 15.59 -14.08
CA THR A 16 -0.04 16.63 -13.14
C THR A 16 0.61 16.28 -11.81
N THR A 17 1.81 16.80 -11.56
CA THR A 17 2.49 16.67 -10.28
C THR A 17 1.74 17.55 -9.30
N SER A 18 0.75 16.97 -8.64
CA SER A 18 0.01 17.62 -7.57
C SER A 18 0.99 17.86 -6.40
N SER A 19 1.32 19.13 -6.15
CA SER A 19 2.19 19.51 -5.04
C SER A 19 1.34 19.94 -3.84
N TYR A 20 1.70 19.43 -2.67
CA TYR A 20 1.04 19.73 -1.40
C TYR A 20 2.06 20.30 -0.42
N ARG A 21 1.66 21.32 0.35
CA ARG A 21 2.50 21.90 1.40
C ARG A 21 2.04 21.37 2.75
N LEU A 22 2.96 20.74 3.47
CA LEU A 22 2.73 20.32 4.85
C LEU A 22 3.14 21.47 5.79
N GLN A 23 2.21 21.91 6.64
CA GLN A 23 2.48 22.82 7.74
C GLN A 23 2.10 22.12 9.04
N ALA A 24 3.10 21.76 9.85
CA ALA A 24 2.90 21.07 11.11
C ALA A 24 3.66 21.80 12.21
N THR A 25 3.01 21.95 13.37
CA THR A 25 3.68 22.37 14.60
C THR A 25 4.04 21.13 15.39
N LEU A 26 5.33 20.89 15.56
CA LEU A 26 5.84 19.74 16.29
C LEU A 26 6.24 20.15 17.71
N PRO A 27 5.92 19.34 18.74
CA PRO A 27 6.47 19.54 20.08
C PRO A 27 8.01 19.51 20.07
N ALA A 28 8.63 20.25 20.98
CA ALA A 28 10.09 20.37 21.11
C ALA A 28 10.90 19.05 21.00
N PRO A 29 10.52 17.91 21.61
CA PRO A 29 11.30 16.67 21.47
C PRO A 29 11.41 16.15 20.04
N TYR A 30 10.43 16.42 19.18
CA TYR A 30 10.50 16.01 17.78
C TYR A 30 11.41 16.94 16.96
N GLY A 31 11.52 18.20 17.37
CA GLY A 31 12.48 19.14 16.78
C GLY A 31 13.93 18.68 16.99
N THR A 32 14.27 18.28 18.21
CA THR A 32 15.63 17.79 18.52
C THR A 32 15.94 16.46 17.83
N GLN A 33 14.97 15.55 17.71
CA GLN A 33 15.12 14.32 16.93
C GLN A 33 15.35 14.60 15.44
N LEU A 34 14.62 15.54 14.87
CA LEU A 34 14.79 15.93 13.47
C LEU A 34 16.19 16.52 13.22
N GLU A 35 16.68 17.39 14.11
CA GLU A 35 18.04 17.94 14.04
C GLU A 35 19.12 16.85 14.12
N GLN A 36 18.95 15.86 15.02
CA GLN A 36 19.86 14.73 15.13
C GLN A 36 19.87 13.88 13.84
N LEU A 37 18.70 13.62 13.25
CA LEU A 37 18.60 12.86 12.00
C LEU A 37 19.25 13.60 10.84
N ARG A 38 19.00 14.90 10.70
CA ARG A 38 19.67 15.73 9.70
C ARG A 38 21.18 15.69 9.84
N SER A 39 21.70 15.84 11.07
CA SER A 39 23.14 15.84 11.31
C SER A 39 23.79 14.50 10.98
N LYS A 40 23.09 13.38 11.24
CA LYS A 40 23.60 12.04 10.95
C LYS A 40 23.56 11.70 9.46
N LEU A 41 22.47 12.07 8.79
CA LEU A 41 22.24 11.75 7.38
C LEU A 41 22.82 12.81 6.43
N GLN A 42 23.20 13.98 6.94
CA GLN A 42 23.72 15.11 6.17
C GLN A 42 22.75 15.61 5.08
N ILE A 43 21.45 15.57 5.38
CA ILE A 43 20.38 15.98 4.48
C ILE A 43 19.47 17.04 5.13
N ASP A 44 18.67 17.69 4.29
CA ASP A 44 17.71 18.69 4.73
C ASP A 44 16.43 18.09 5.31
N ASN A 45 15.73 18.90 6.12
CA ASN A 45 14.44 18.54 6.74
C ASN A 45 13.46 17.92 5.76
N THR A 46 13.36 18.49 4.57
CA THR A 46 12.43 18.02 3.53
C THR A 46 12.75 16.60 3.09
N GLU A 47 14.03 16.27 2.91
CA GLU A 47 14.44 14.93 2.50
C GLU A 47 14.30 13.93 3.65
N VAL A 48 14.65 14.32 4.89
CA VAL A 48 14.38 13.46 6.07
C VAL A 48 12.90 13.10 6.16
N ILE A 49 12.01 14.09 5.99
CA ILE A 49 10.56 13.87 6.07
C ILE A 49 10.06 13.00 4.91
N LYS A 50 10.56 13.20 3.68
CA LYS A 50 10.22 12.37 2.52
C LYS A 50 10.65 10.92 2.72
N GLU A 51 11.88 10.69 3.16
CA GLU A 51 12.40 9.35 3.43
C GLU A 51 11.64 8.67 4.56
N ALA A 52 11.39 9.38 5.67
CA ALA A 52 10.61 8.85 6.78
C ALA A 52 9.19 8.45 6.36
N LEU A 53 8.53 9.29 5.56
CA LEU A 53 7.21 8.99 5.02
C LEU A 53 7.24 7.79 4.07
N GLY A 54 8.23 7.71 3.18
CA GLY A 54 8.40 6.58 2.26
C GLY A 54 8.67 5.27 3.00
N PHE A 55 9.56 5.29 3.99
CA PHE A 55 9.86 4.14 4.85
C PHE A 55 8.61 3.69 5.62
N PHE A 56 7.89 4.62 6.25
CA PHE A 56 6.67 4.31 6.98
C PHE A 56 5.57 3.76 6.07
N ALA A 57 5.38 4.35 4.89
CA ALA A 57 4.42 3.86 3.90
C ALA A 57 4.75 2.43 3.46
N LYS A 58 6.03 2.12 3.22
CA LYS A 58 6.47 0.76 2.90
C LYS A 58 6.18 -0.21 4.04
N ALA A 59 6.53 0.16 5.28
CA ALA A 59 6.26 -0.65 6.46
C ALA A 59 4.77 -0.96 6.64
N VAL A 60 3.91 0.04 6.45
CA VAL A 60 2.44 -0.10 6.50
C VAL A 60 1.94 -1.07 5.44
N LEU A 61 2.44 -0.98 4.20
CA LEU A 61 2.06 -1.92 3.13
C LEU A 61 2.46 -3.35 3.48
N GLU A 62 3.67 -3.57 3.97
CA GLU A 62 4.12 -4.91 4.36
C GLU A 62 3.29 -5.48 5.52
N ALA A 63 3.03 -4.68 6.55
CA ALA A 63 2.18 -5.06 7.67
C ALA A 63 0.74 -5.38 7.24
N SER A 64 0.18 -4.61 6.30
CA SER A 64 -1.15 -4.85 5.74
C SER A 64 -1.26 -6.16 4.94
N LEU A 65 -0.12 -6.73 4.52
CA LEU A 65 -0.04 -8.04 3.88
C LEU A 65 0.30 -9.16 4.90
N GLY A 66 0.32 -8.84 6.20
CA GLY A 66 0.68 -9.76 7.27
C GLY A 66 2.17 -10.06 7.37
N ARG A 67 3.04 -9.27 6.72
CA ARG A 67 4.51 -9.41 6.76
C ARG A 67 5.10 -8.48 7.82
N ARG A 68 6.23 -8.90 8.40
CA ARG A 68 6.94 -8.16 9.45
C ARG A 68 8.11 -7.39 8.87
N VAL A 69 8.36 -6.20 9.44
CA VAL A 69 9.50 -5.37 9.06
C VAL A 69 10.67 -5.71 9.98
N ALA A 70 11.81 -6.03 9.39
CA ALA A 70 13.03 -6.36 10.11
C ALA A 70 14.23 -5.59 9.57
N PHE A 71 15.13 -5.21 10.47
CA PHE A 71 16.47 -4.77 10.12
C PHE A 71 17.35 -6.00 9.94
N VAL A 72 18.05 -6.08 8.82
CA VAL A 72 18.91 -7.21 8.46
C VAL A 72 20.35 -6.75 8.30
N ASP A 73 21.30 -7.66 8.55
CA ASP A 73 22.71 -7.44 8.23
C ASP A 73 23.02 -7.69 6.74
N GLU A 74 24.28 -7.52 6.34
CA GLU A 74 24.75 -7.78 4.97
C GLU A 74 24.58 -9.25 4.54
N LYS A 75 24.47 -10.17 5.50
CA LYS A 75 24.23 -11.61 5.29
C LYS A 75 22.75 -11.97 5.33
N HIS A 76 21.85 -10.98 5.35
CA HIS A 76 20.40 -11.13 5.46
C HIS A 76 19.94 -11.82 6.75
N GLN A 77 20.75 -11.77 7.81
CA GLN A 77 20.34 -12.22 9.13
C GLN A 77 19.54 -11.12 9.83
N VAL A 78 18.43 -11.50 10.46
CA VAL A 78 17.57 -10.56 11.19
C VAL A 78 18.30 -10.09 12.44
N LEU A 79 18.60 -8.79 12.49
CA LEU A 79 19.21 -8.13 13.64
C LEU A 79 18.16 -7.65 14.64
N ALA A 80 17.06 -7.09 14.14
CA ALA A 80 15.98 -6.60 14.97
C ALA A 80 14.66 -6.57 14.19
N GLU A 81 13.55 -6.84 14.88
CA GLU A 81 12.21 -6.67 14.32
C GLU A 81 11.67 -5.28 14.72
N TYR A 82 11.13 -4.54 13.75
CA TYR A 82 10.48 -3.27 14.01
C TYR A 82 8.99 -3.50 14.26
N SER A 83 8.54 -3.21 15.48
CA SER A 83 7.13 -3.30 15.88
C SER A 83 6.63 -1.93 16.34
N SER A 84 5.45 -1.54 15.87
CA SER A 84 4.72 -0.38 16.39
C SER A 84 3.24 -0.73 16.53
N PRO A 85 2.50 -0.12 17.49
CA PRO A 85 1.09 -0.44 17.71
C PRO A 85 0.23 -0.33 16.44
N SER A 86 0.52 0.66 15.59
CA SER A 86 -0.18 0.86 14.31
C SER A 86 0.09 -0.27 13.32
N LEU A 87 1.33 -0.77 13.24
CA LEU A 87 1.67 -1.90 12.36
C LEU A 87 1.09 -3.20 12.90
N THR A 88 1.16 -3.45 14.21
CA THR A 88 0.59 -4.65 14.83
C THR A 88 -0.92 -4.74 14.61
N ARG A 89 -1.64 -3.60 14.66
CA ARG A 89 -3.06 -3.56 14.34
C ARG A 89 -3.35 -3.96 12.89
N LEU A 90 -2.53 -3.50 11.94
CA LEU A 90 -2.64 -3.87 10.53
C LEU A 90 -2.33 -5.36 10.30
N GLU A 91 -1.31 -5.89 10.97
CA GLU A 91 -0.98 -7.32 10.92
C GLU A 91 -2.14 -8.18 11.43
N TRP A 92 -2.80 -7.78 12.51
CA TRP A 92 -3.97 -8.49 13.03
C TRP A 92 -5.13 -8.48 12.04
N ASN A 93 -5.46 -7.30 11.51
CA ASN A 93 -6.53 -7.17 10.52
C ASN A 93 -6.23 -8.00 9.27
N ALA A 94 -4.98 -7.99 8.79
CA ALA A 94 -4.54 -8.79 7.63
C ALA A 94 -4.57 -10.30 7.89
N ARG A 95 -4.43 -10.73 9.15
CA ARG A 95 -4.57 -12.15 9.53
C ARG A 95 -6.02 -12.60 9.57
N GLU A 96 -6.94 -11.72 9.97
CA GLU A 96 -8.37 -12.04 10.03
C GLU A 96 -9.09 -11.84 8.70
N GLU A 97 -8.70 -10.85 7.90
CA GLU A 97 -9.26 -10.59 6.58
C GLU A 97 -8.46 -11.33 5.49
N GLY A 98 -9.00 -12.46 5.02
CA GLY A 98 -8.52 -13.12 3.80
C GLY A 98 -8.21 -14.61 3.93
N ARG A 99 -8.38 -15.20 5.11
CA ARG A 99 -8.29 -16.65 5.31
C ARG A 99 -9.59 -17.18 5.90
N VAL A 100 -10.35 -17.90 5.09
CA VAL A 100 -11.47 -18.71 5.57
C VAL A 100 -10.92 -20.10 5.84
N VAL A 101 -10.88 -20.51 7.11
CA VAL A 101 -10.54 -21.89 7.48
C VAL A 101 -11.80 -22.72 7.30
N LEU A 102 -11.77 -23.65 6.34
CA LEU A 102 -12.85 -24.60 6.07
C LEU A 102 -12.46 -25.97 6.64
N PRO A 103 -13.37 -26.68 7.31
CA PRO A 103 -13.22 -28.12 7.56
C PRO A 103 -13.05 -28.88 6.24
N ASP A 104 -12.31 -29.98 6.24
CA ASP A 104 -12.02 -30.78 5.04
C ASP A 104 -13.29 -31.13 4.25
N SER A 105 -14.36 -31.50 4.96
CA SER A 105 -15.67 -31.82 4.36
C SER A 105 -16.33 -30.66 3.62
N ASP A 106 -16.09 -29.42 4.06
CA ASP A 106 -16.64 -28.22 3.43
C ASP A 106 -15.71 -27.70 2.33
N PHE A 107 -14.41 -27.97 2.42
CA PHE A 107 -13.47 -27.73 1.34
C PHE A 107 -13.79 -28.59 0.12
N ASP A 108 -14.03 -29.89 0.32
CA ASP A 108 -14.40 -30.82 -0.76
C ASP A 108 -15.69 -30.39 -1.48
N ARG A 109 -16.70 -29.95 -0.72
CA ARG A 109 -17.95 -29.39 -1.28
C ARG A 109 -17.70 -28.15 -2.14
N LEU A 110 -16.79 -27.28 -1.70
CA LEU A 110 -16.46 -26.06 -2.42
C LEU A 110 -15.74 -26.37 -3.75
N VAL A 111 -14.87 -27.37 -3.74
CA VAL A 111 -14.20 -27.87 -4.96
C VAL A 111 -15.22 -28.43 -5.95
N ASP A 112 -16.16 -29.27 -5.49
CA ASP A 112 -17.22 -29.83 -6.32
C ASP A 112 -18.09 -28.75 -6.98
N GLU A 113 -18.46 -27.71 -6.23
CA GLU A 113 -19.24 -26.57 -6.74
C GLU A 113 -18.45 -25.68 -7.71
N LEU A 114 -17.13 -25.55 -7.54
CA LEU A 114 -16.26 -24.83 -8.45
C LEU A 114 -16.09 -25.55 -9.79
N GLU A 115 -15.95 -26.88 -9.76
CA GLU A 115 -15.88 -27.69 -10.98
C GLU A 115 -17.22 -27.76 -11.72
N LYS A 116 -18.34 -27.69 -10.98
CA LYS A 116 -19.70 -27.73 -11.53
C LYS A 116 -20.51 -26.51 -11.07
N PRO A 117 -20.20 -25.31 -11.59
CA PRO A 117 -20.84 -24.09 -11.14
C PRO A 117 -22.34 -24.13 -11.43
N ALA A 118 -23.14 -23.94 -10.39
CA ALA A 118 -24.58 -23.86 -10.51
C ALA A 118 -25.00 -22.64 -11.36
N LYS A 119 -26.06 -22.80 -12.16
CA LYS A 119 -26.63 -21.67 -12.89
C LYS A 119 -27.18 -20.63 -11.91
N PRO A 120 -26.99 -19.32 -12.18
CA PRO A 120 -27.48 -18.27 -11.31
C PRO A 120 -28.99 -18.37 -11.09
N LEU A 121 -29.40 -18.39 -9.82
CA LEU A 121 -30.80 -18.49 -9.43
C LEU A 121 -31.62 -17.33 -10.04
N PRO A 122 -32.90 -17.55 -10.39
CA PRO A 122 -33.77 -16.50 -10.93
C PRO A 122 -33.87 -15.25 -10.05
N ARG A 123 -33.83 -15.44 -8.72
CA ARG A 123 -33.80 -14.34 -7.74
C ARG A 123 -32.53 -13.50 -7.86
N LEU A 124 -31.37 -14.13 -7.98
CA LEU A 124 -30.08 -13.45 -8.15
C LEU A 124 -30.03 -12.71 -9.49
N ARG A 125 -30.54 -13.33 -10.58
CA ARG A 125 -30.65 -12.67 -11.89
C ARG A 125 -31.53 -11.42 -11.84
N LYS A 126 -32.66 -11.46 -11.11
CA LYS A 126 -33.55 -10.31 -10.93
C LYS A 126 -32.86 -9.18 -10.14
N LEU A 127 -32.11 -9.51 -9.10
CA LEU A 127 -31.33 -8.54 -8.32
C LEU A 127 -30.18 -7.91 -9.12
N ALA A 128 -29.42 -8.71 -9.85
CA ALA A 128 -28.32 -8.21 -10.70
C ALA A 128 -28.82 -7.19 -11.73
N ARG A 129 -29.97 -7.45 -12.35
CA ARG A 129 -30.64 -6.52 -13.30
C ARG A 129 -31.11 -5.23 -12.64
N LYS A 130 -31.46 -5.26 -11.35
CA LYS A 130 -31.91 -4.08 -10.60
C LYS A 130 -30.75 -3.17 -10.20
N LYS A 131 -29.55 -3.72 -9.97
CA LYS A 131 -28.33 -2.97 -9.61
C LYS A 131 -27.62 -2.34 -10.83
N ALA A 132 -27.81 -2.90 -12.02
CA ALA A 132 -27.20 -2.39 -13.26
C ALA A 132 -27.94 -1.19 -13.88
N ARG A 133 -28.98 -0.68 -13.22
CA ARG A 133 -29.84 0.42 -13.65
C ARG A 133 -29.65 1.60 -12.71
#